data_AF-A0A246F2Y0-F1
#
_entry.id   AF-A0A246F2Y0-F1
#
_cell.length_a   1.000
_cell.length_b   1.000
_cell.length_c   1.000
_cell.angle_alpha   90.00
_cell.angle_beta   90.00
_cell.angle_gamma   90.00
#
_symmetry.space_group_name_H-M   'P 1'
#
loop_
_entity.id
_entity.type
_entity.pdbx_description
1 polymer ?
#
loop_
_entity_poly.entity_id
_entity_poly.type
_entity_poly.pdbx_seq_one_letter_code
_entity_poly.pdbx_strand_id
1 'polypeptide(L)'
;MGCQKEIAQALVDKGADYLMGLKGNQGTLHRQVMACFDVTEWRHYQDFASWGHTTDERGHGRQERRRCIALACPPGEPFDAWAGMQTMAMVESMRQTEEGVSTERRYYVSSLPPDSEELAQAIRSHWQIENRLHWCLDVT
;
A
#
# COMPACT_ATOMS: atom_id res chain seq x y z
N MET A 1 16.96 5.93 -8.12
CA MET A 1 15.96 5.75 -7.05
C MET A 1 16.40 6.46 -5.76
N GLY A 2 16.71 7.76 -5.80
CA GLY A 2 17.04 8.59 -4.62
C GLY A 2 15.90 9.54 -4.23
N CYS A 3 15.15 10.01 -5.24
CA CYS A 3 14.10 11.03 -5.10
C CYS A 3 13.02 10.70 -4.04
N GLN A 4 12.49 9.47 -3.96
CA GLN A 4 11.48 9.15 -2.94
C GLN A 4 12.03 9.21 -1.50
N LYS A 5 13.28 8.78 -1.29
CA LYS A 5 13.93 8.83 0.03
C LYS A 5 14.23 10.26 0.45
N GLU A 6 14.70 11.08 -0.49
CA GLU A 6 14.92 12.52 -0.28
C GLU A 6 13.60 13.24 0.05
N ILE A 7 12.51 12.90 -0.64
CA ILE A 7 11.18 13.43 -0.34
C ILE A 7 10.72 12.98 1.04
N ALA A 8 10.92 11.70 1.41
CA ALA A 8 10.56 11.18 2.73
C ALA A 8 11.31 11.95 3.84
N GLN A 9 12.62 12.15 3.67
CA GLN A 9 13.43 12.96 4.58
C GLN A 9 12.89 14.38 4.71
N ALA A 10 12.63 15.06 3.58
CA ALA A 10 12.15 16.43 3.58
C ALA A 10 10.74 16.59 4.22
N LEU A 11 9.90 15.55 4.17
CA LEU A 11 8.61 15.54 4.86
C LEU A 11 8.79 15.39 6.37
N VAL A 12 9.62 14.42 6.79
CA VAL A 12 9.91 14.18 8.21
C VAL A 12 10.59 15.40 8.85
N ASP A 13 11.52 16.05 8.16
CA ASP A 13 12.19 17.27 8.64
C ASP A 13 11.21 18.43 8.86
N LYS A 14 10.08 18.43 8.15
CA LYS A 14 8.97 19.39 8.32
C LYS A 14 7.91 18.95 9.32
N GLY A 15 8.11 17.81 10.00
CA GLY A 15 7.15 17.23 10.93
C GLY A 15 5.91 16.65 10.26
N ALA A 16 6.00 16.27 8.98
CA ALA A 16 4.91 15.65 8.23
C ALA A 16 5.16 14.16 8.02
N ASP A 17 4.08 13.39 8.00
CA ASP A 17 4.10 11.97 7.67
C ASP A 17 4.07 11.73 6.16
N TYR A 18 4.56 10.56 5.75
CA TYR A 18 4.49 10.10 4.37
C TYR A 18 3.89 8.71 4.26
N LEU A 19 3.23 8.48 3.13
CA LEU A 19 2.83 7.16 2.64
C LEU A 19 3.20 7.08 1.16
N MET A 20 4.09 6.17 0.79
CA MET A 20 4.63 6.09 -0.56
C MET A 20 4.46 4.70 -1.15
N GLY A 21 3.85 4.65 -2.34
CA GLY A 21 3.74 3.43 -3.13
C GLY A 21 5.08 3.02 -3.74
N LEU A 22 5.44 1.75 -3.57
CA LEU A 22 6.61 1.16 -4.18
C LEU A 22 6.25 0.70 -5.60
N LYS A 23 6.99 1.18 -6.60
CA LYS A 23 6.82 0.77 -8.00
C LYS A 23 7.66 -0.48 -8.30
N GLY A 24 7.12 -1.39 -9.11
CA GLY A 24 7.69 -2.72 -9.41
C GLY A 24 8.95 -2.75 -10.28
N ASN A 25 9.71 -1.65 -10.39
CA ASN A 25 10.95 -1.58 -11.16
C ASN A 25 12.18 -1.94 -10.31
N GLN A 26 12.25 -3.21 -9.90
CA GLN A 26 13.42 -3.93 -9.35
C GLN A 26 14.36 -3.13 -8.40
N GLY A 27 13.80 -2.56 -7.33
CA GLY A 27 14.60 -2.06 -6.19
C GLY A 27 14.78 -3.12 -5.09
N THR A 28 15.88 -3.05 -4.33
CA THR A 28 16.15 -3.92 -3.16
C THR A 28 15.02 -3.82 -2.12
N LEU A 29 14.51 -2.62 -1.86
CA LEU A 29 13.43 -2.39 -0.90
C LEU A 29 12.12 -3.08 -1.32
N HIS A 30 11.67 -2.89 -2.57
CA HIS A 30 10.42 -3.51 -3.05
C HIS A 30 10.47 -5.04 -2.89
N ARG A 31 11.59 -5.68 -3.25
CA ARG A 31 11.76 -7.13 -3.07
C ARG A 31 11.74 -7.56 -1.62
N GLN A 32 12.38 -6.82 -0.72
CA GLN A 32 12.39 -7.17 0.70
C GLN A 32 11.02 -6.98 1.35
N VAL A 33 10.32 -5.88 1.02
CA VAL A 33 8.94 -5.66 1.48
C VAL A 33 8.04 -6.80 0.99
N MET A 34 8.11 -7.17 -0.30
CA MET A 34 7.39 -8.34 -0.81
C MET A 34 7.70 -9.61 -0.01
N ALA A 35 8.98 -9.88 0.23
CA ALA A 35 9.41 -11.06 0.97
C ALA A 35 8.87 -11.07 2.41
N CYS A 36 8.80 -9.93 3.09
CA CYS A 36 8.16 -9.82 4.40
C CYS A 36 6.69 -10.23 4.36
N PHE A 37 5.96 -9.90 3.30
CA PHE A 37 4.56 -10.29 3.13
C PHE A 37 4.35 -11.71 2.59
N ASP A 38 5.35 -12.29 1.91
CA ASP A 38 5.29 -13.66 1.39
C ASP A 38 5.66 -14.71 2.46
N VAL A 39 6.64 -14.42 3.33
CA VAL A 39 7.04 -15.30 4.45
C VAL A 39 5.95 -15.39 5.52
N THR A 40 5.21 -14.31 5.70
CA THR A 40 3.96 -14.34 6.45
C THR A 40 2.90 -15.03 5.60
N GLU A 41 2.75 -16.35 5.72
CA GLU A 41 1.75 -17.15 4.99
C GLU A 41 0.29 -16.80 5.38
N TRP A 42 -0.17 -15.57 5.11
CA TRP A 42 -1.55 -15.13 5.29
C TRP A 42 -2.54 -15.94 4.43
N ARG A 43 -2.05 -16.62 3.40
CA ARG A 43 -2.85 -17.39 2.44
C ARG A 43 -3.49 -18.63 3.05
N HIS A 44 -2.98 -19.12 4.20
CA HIS A 44 -3.48 -20.32 4.87
C HIS A 44 -4.37 -20.03 6.10
N TYR A 45 -4.53 -18.78 6.51
CA TYR A 45 -5.41 -18.43 7.62
C TYR A 45 -6.86 -18.34 7.13
N GLN A 46 -7.68 -19.26 7.63
CA GLN A 46 -9.12 -19.36 7.31
C GLN A 46 -9.92 -18.15 7.82
N ASP A 47 -9.40 -17.40 8.80
CA ASP A 47 -9.97 -16.13 9.24
C ASP A 47 -9.41 -14.96 8.42
N PHE A 48 -9.94 -14.82 7.20
CA PHE A 48 -9.64 -13.71 6.28
C PHE A 48 -9.94 -12.31 6.87
N ALA A 49 -10.67 -12.23 7.98
CA ALA A 49 -11.13 -10.99 8.63
C ALA A 49 -10.30 -10.55 9.85
N SER A 50 -9.39 -11.38 10.38
CA SER A 50 -8.63 -11.06 11.60
C SER A 50 -7.29 -10.36 11.36
N TRP A 51 -6.85 -10.28 10.11
CA TRP A 51 -5.58 -9.68 9.72
C TRP A 51 -5.77 -8.55 8.73
N GLY A 52 -5.49 -7.33 9.19
CA GLY A 52 -5.61 -6.12 8.40
C GLY A 52 -7.03 -5.54 8.36
N HIS A 53 -7.20 -4.49 7.56
CA HIS A 53 -8.48 -3.82 7.36
C HIS A 53 -9.04 -4.17 5.99
N THR A 54 -10.31 -4.58 5.93
CA THR A 54 -10.98 -4.99 4.68
C THR A 54 -12.16 -4.10 4.37
N THR A 55 -12.26 -3.68 3.12
CA THR A 55 -13.39 -2.93 2.57
C THR A 55 -13.99 -3.67 1.37
N ASP A 56 -15.32 -3.70 1.29
CA ASP A 56 -16.07 -4.27 0.17
C ASP A 56 -16.88 -3.16 -0.51
N GLU A 57 -16.70 -2.99 -1.82
CA GLU A 57 -17.47 -2.08 -2.66
C GLU A 57 -18.23 -2.88 -3.73
N ARG A 58 -19.50 -2.53 -3.99
CA ARG A 58 -20.31 -3.10 -5.07
C ARG A 58 -20.91 -1.98 -5.89
N GLY A 59 -20.80 -2.06 -7.21
CA GLY A 59 -21.37 -1.06 -8.12
C GLY A 59 -21.03 -1.35 -9.58
N HIS A 60 -21.88 -0.88 -10.49
CA HIS A 60 -21.68 -0.96 -11.95
C HIS A 60 -21.30 -2.37 -12.47
N GLY A 61 -21.96 -3.42 -11.96
CA GLY A 61 -21.70 -4.81 -12.38
C GLY A 61 -20.40 -5.41 -11.82
N ARG A 62 -19.77 -4.74 -10.86
CA ARG A 62 -18.49 -5.14 -10.27
C ARG A 62 -18.58 -5.24 -8.75
N GLN A 63 -17.93 -6.27 -8.20
CA GLN A 63 -17.60 -6.35 -6.78
C GLN A 63 -16.10 -6.18 -6.61
N GLU A 64 -15.69 -5.32 -5.69
CA GLU A 64 -14.29 -5.09 -5.39
C GLU A 64 -14.06 -5.18 -3.89
N ARG A 65 -13.20 -6.10 -3.49
CA ARG A 65 -12.74 -6.26 -2.12
C ARG A 65 -11.29 -5.79 -2.04
N ARG A 66 -11.00 -4.89 -1.12
CA ARG A 66 -9.64 -4.43 -0.83
C ARG A 66 -9.30 -4.78 0.60
N ARG A 67 -8.11 -5.35 0.80
CA ARG A 67 -7.55 -5.64 2.11
C ARG A 67 -6.21 -4.94 2.25
N CYS A 68 -6.05 -4.15 3.30
CA CYS A 68 -4.79 -3.53 3.69
C CYS A 68 -4.21 -4.30 4.87
N ILE A 69 -2.95 -4.71 4.76
CA ILE A 69 -2.19 -5.33 5.85
C ILE A 69 -1.00 -4.43 6.14
N ALA A 70 -0.82 -4.07 7.41
CA ALA A 70 0.31 -3.30 7.90
C ALA A 70 1.24 -4.16 8.74
N LEU A 71 2.54 -4.03 8.52
CA LEU A 71 3.59 -4.67 9.32
C LEU A 71 4.55 -3.60 9.80
N ALA A 72 4.99 -3.72 11.06
CA ALA A 72 6.05 -2.88 11.57
C ALA A 72 7.31 -3.00 10.72
N CYS A 73 8.03 -1.91 10.55
CA CYS A 73 9.29 -1.85 9.84
C CYS A 73 10.35 -2.70 10.57
N PRO A 74 10.97 -3.68 9.91
CA PRO A 74 12.11 -4.39 10.46
C PRO A 74 13.31 -3.44 10.59
N PRO A 75 14.19 -3.64 11.58
CA PRO A 75 15.46 -2.91 11.63
C PRO A 75 16.41 -3.39 10.52
N GLY A 76 17.29 -2.51 10.07
CA GLY A 76 18.38 -2.83 9.15
C GLY A 76 18.15 -2.34 7.72
N GLU A 77 19.22 -2.39 6.91
CA GLU A 77 19.17 -2.04 5.49
C GLU A 77 18.27 -3.00 4.69
N PRO A 78 17.47 -2.49 3.73
CA PRO A 78 17.42 -1.12 3.22
C PRO A 78 16.36 -0.25 3.92
N PHE A 79 15.76 -0.71 5.02
CA PHE A 79 14.68 -0.02 5.70
C PHE A 79 15.19 1.21 6.46
N ASP A 80 16.33 1.08 7.14
CA ASP A 80 16.98 2.18 7.88
C ASP A 80 17.35 3.37 6.98
N ALA A 81 17.45 3.17 5.67
CA ALA A 81 17.69 4.23 4.70
C ALA A 81 16.47 5.16 4.49
N TRP A 82 15.32 4.87 5.09
CA TRP A 82 14.10 5.69 5.03
C TRP A 82 13.85 6.39 6.37
N ALA A 83 13.95 7.70 6.34
CA ALA A 83 13.78 8.55 7.51
C ALA A 83 12.44 8.30 8.19
N GLY A 84 12.45 7.94 9.48
CA GLY A 84 11.23 7.78 10.27
C GLY A 84 10.30 6.66 9.80
N MET A 85 10.76 5.73 8.96
CA MET A 85 9.93 4.62 8.50
C MET A 85 9.50 3.74 9.68
N GLN A 86 8.18 3.58 9.83
CA GLN A 86 7.59 2.77 10.90
C GLN A 86 6.85 1.55 10.35
N THR A 87 6.37 1.62 9.10
CA THR A 87 5.44 0.62 8.57
C THR A 87 5.69 0.27 7.12
N MET A 88 5.54 -1.01 6.81
CA MET A 88 5.31 -1.54 5.46
C MET A 88 3.84 -1.92 5.33
N ALA A 89 3.20 -1.57 4.21
CA ALA A 89 1.82 -1.96 3.95
C ALA A 89 1.67 -2.67 2.61
N MET A 90 0.72 -3.60 2.55
CA MET A 90 0.31 -4.27 1.34
C MET A 90 -1.20 -4.14 1.17
N VAL A 91 -1.63 -3.68 0.01
CA VAL A 91 -3.04 -3.65 -0.39
C VAL A 91 -3.27 -4.71 -1.45
N GLU A 92 -4.11 -5.69 -1.13
CA GLU A 92 -4.62 -6.69 -2.05
C GLU A 92 -6.02 -6.28 -2.52
N SER A 93 -6.19 -6.13 -3.83
CA SER A 93 -7.46 -5.76 -4.45
C SER A 93 -7.96 -6.92 -5.30
N MET A 94 -9.05 -7.54 -4.86
CA MET A 94 -9.77 -8.57 -5.60
C MET A 94 -10.97 -7.94 -6.28
N ARG A 95 -11.03 -8.05 -7.60
CA ARG A 95 -12.09 -7.51 -8.44
C ARG A 95 -12.79 -8.63 -9.17
N GLN A 96 -14.09 -8.75 -8.94
CA GLN A 96 -14.98 -9.70 -9.58
C GLN A 96 -15.91 -8.97 -10.54
N THR A 97 -15.94 -9.44 -11.78
CA THR A 97 -16.79 -8.98 -12.89
C THR A 97 -17.41 -10.20 -13.58
N GLU A 98 -18.29 -9.98 -14.56
CA GLU A 98 -18.82 -11.07 -15.41
C GLU A 98 -17.70 -11.82 -16.17
N GLU A 99 -16.61 -11.12 -16.51
CA GLU A 99 -15.44 -11.68 -17.21
C GLU A 99 -14.55 -12.54 -16.31
N GLY A 100 -14.77 -12.50 -14.99
CA GLY A 100 -14.05 -13.30 -14.01
C GLY A 100 -13.48 -12.50 -12.83
N VAL A 101 -12.52 -13.13 -12.15
CA VAL A 101 -11.87 -12.62 -10.94
C VAL A 101 -10.43 -12.22 -11.25
N SER A 102 -10.05 -11.02 -10.86
CA SER A 102 -8.68 -10.52 -10.91
C SER A 102 -8.20 -10.11 -9.52
N THR A 103 -6.92 -10.35 -9.22
CA THR A 103 -6.30 -9.97 -7.95
C THR A 103 -5.03 -9.18 -8.23
N GLU A 104 -4.90 -8.00 -7.63
CA GLU A 104 -3.73 -7.14 -7.73
C GLU A 104 -3.16 -6.85 -6.33
N ARG A 105 -1.83 -6.77 -6.21
CA ARG A 105 -1.15 -6.40 -4.97
C ARG A 105 -0.29 -5.17 -5.18
N ARG A 106 -0.36 -4.24 -4.22
CA ARG A 106 0.46 -3.03 -4.19
C ARG A 106 1.12 -2.87 -2.84
N TYR A 107 2.37 -2.41 -2.84
CA TYR A 107 3.18 -2.30 -1.63
C TYR A 107 3.50 -0.84 -1.34
N TYR A 108 3.58 -0.51 -0.06
CA TYR A 108 3.77 0.85 0.44
C TYR A 108 4.74 0.85 1.61
N VAL A 109 5.39 2.00 1.82
CA VAL A 109 6.15 2.30 3.03
C VAL A 109 5.64 3.61 3.64
N SER A 110 5.69 3.71 4.96
CA SER A 110 5.10 4.82 5.70
C SER A 110 5.87 5.17 6.96
N SER A 111 5.85 6.45 7.34
CA SER A 111 6.25 6.91 8.68
C SER A 111 5.15 6.74 9.73
N LEU A 112 3.91 6.48 9.31
CA LEU A 112 2.78 6.23 10.20
C LEU A 112 2.92 4.88 10.93
N PRO A 113 2.30 4.73 12.11
CA PRO A 113 2.25 3.46 12.83
C PRO A 113 1.56 2.35 12.00
N PRO A 114 1.74 1.06 12.36
CA PRO A 114 1.20 -0.06 11.61
C PRO A 114 -0.30 -0.29 11.85
N ASP A 115 -1.10 0.74 11.62
CA ASP A 115 -2.56 0.70 11.66
C ASP A 115 -3.10 0.45 10.25
N SER A 116 -3.65 -0.75 10.05
CA SER A 116 -4.13 -1.17 8.72
C SER A 116 -5.33 -0.36 8.24
N GLU A 117 -6.18 0.14 9.13
CA GLU A 117 -7.35 0.95 8.80
C GLU A 117 -6.95 2.36 8.40
N GLU A 118 -6.11 3.02 9.22
CA GLU A 118 -5.60 4.36 8.92
C GLU A 118 -4.87 4.38 7.58
N LEU A 119 -4.02 3.39 7.33
CA LEU A 119 -3.29 3.26 6.07
C LEU A 119 -4.22 2.96 4.89
N ALA A 120 -5.25 2.14 5.07
CA ALA A 120 -6.24 1.89 4.02
C ALA A 120 -6.97 3.18 3.61
N GLN A 121 -7.37 4.00 4.60
CA GLN A 121 -8.03 5.28 4.38
C GLN A 121 -7.09 6.29 3.70
N ALA A 122 -5.84 6.39 4.15
CA ALA A 122 -4.83 7.26 3.55
C ALA A 122 -4.55 6.87 2.08
N ILE A 123 -4.36 5.57 1.82
CA ILE A 123 -4.16 5.02 0.47
C ILE A 123 -5.38 5.35 -0.39
N ARG A 124 -6.60 5.07 0.10
CA ARG A 124 -7.83 5.31 -0.66
C ARG A 124 -8.01 6.79 -1.01
N SER A 125 -7.73 7.67 -0.07
CA SER A 125 -7.79 9.12 -0.27
C SER A 125 -6.78 9.59 -1.31
N HIS A 126 -5.54 9.07 -1.26
CA HIS A 126 -4.52 9.34 -2.27
C HIS A 126 -4.96 8.90 -3.68
N TRP A 127 -5.49 7.68 -3.82
CA TRP A 127 -6.03 7.18 -5.09
C TRP A 127 -7.21 8.01 -5.60
N GLN A 128 -8.07 8.51 -4.74
CA GLN A 128 -9.19 9.37 -5.16
C GLN A 128 -8.69 10.71 -5.73
N ILE A 129 -7.62 11.28 -5.16
CA ILE A 129 -6.99 12.50 -5.68
C ILE A 129 -6.37 12.22 -7.05
N GLU A 130 -5.59 11.14 -7.19
CA GLU A 130 -4.96 10.77 -8.46
C GLU A 130 -6.00 10.44 -9.54
N ASN A 131 -7.04 9.66 -9.23
CA ASN A 131 -8.11 9.39 -10.20
C ASN A 131 -8.83 10.68 -10.60
N ARG A 132 -9.15 11.60 -9.67
CA ARG A 132 -9.75 12.90 -10.00
C ARG A 132 -8.85 13.75 -10.89
N LEU A 133 -7.53 13.70 -10.70
CA LEU A 133 -6.56 14.34 -11.60
C LEU A 133 -6.53 13.69 -12.97
N HIS A 134 -6.67 12.35 -13.06
CA HIS A 134 -6.78 11.64 -14.34
C HIS A 134 -8.05 12.03 -15.12
N TRP A 135 -9.19 12.25 -14.45
CA TRP A 135 -10.41 12.78 -15.11
C TRP A 135 -10.25 14.23 -15.60
N CYS A 136 -9.31 15.01 -15.06
CA CYS A 136 -8.98 16.35 -15.57
C CYS A 136 -7.94 16.33 -16.70
N LEU A 137 -7.26 15.20 -16.94
CA LEU A 137 -6.25 15.05 -17.98
C LEU A 137 -6.78 14.37 -19.25
N ASP A 138 -7.94 13.71 -19.19
CA ASP A 138 -8.71 13.34 -20.39
C ASP A 138 -9.62 14.51 -20.81
N VAL A 139 -9.02 15.56 -21.38
CA VAL A 139 -9.76 16.59 -22.11
C VAL A 139 -9.05 16.86 -23.45
N THR A 140 -9.66 16.32 -24.50
CA THR A 140 -9.51 16.54 -25.96
C THR A 140 -8.19 16.18 -26.65
#